data_AF-A0A7W0QG37-F1
#
_entry.id   AF-A0A7W0QG37-F1
#
_cell.length_a   1.000
_cell.length_b   1.000
_cell.length_c   1.000
_cell.angle_alpha   90.00
_cell.angle_beta   90.00
_cell.angle_gamma   90.00
#
_symmetry.space_group_name_H-M   'P 1'
#
loop_
_entity.id
_entity.type
_entity.pdbx_description
1 polymer ?
#
loop_
_entity_poly.entity_id
_entity_poly.type
_entity_poly.pdbx_seq_one_letter_code
_entity_poly.pdbx_strand_id
1 'polypeptide(L)'
;MPPDLGLPPEVDLNGPAGSDRFSAEDYDTVFAEGVPIGIAMATSRYLESRGDYTVQAAGASASGAYQVIDSTWNNYKGYPRAYLAPPAVQDQFAYESFVAILKRYDNDVSVIPLAWYYPVAISRPDLMDVVP
;
A
#
# COMPACT_ATOMS: atom_id res chain seq x y z
N MET A 1 -16.65 7.71 -9.30
CA MET A 1 -15.55 8.29 -10.09
C MET A 1 -14.38 8.41 -9.14
N PRO A 2 -13.29 7.64 -9.28
CA PRO A 2 -12.10 7.94 -8.50
C PRO A 2 -11.59 9.32 -8.93
N PRO A 3 -11.10 10.15 -8.01
CA PRO A 3 -10.47 11.41 -8.38
C PRO A 3 -9.24 11.15 -9.24
N ASP A 4 -9.01 12.01 -10.23
CA ASP A 4 -7.76 12.07 -10.98
C ASP A 4 -6.65 12.49 -10.01
N LEU A 5 -5.77 11.55 -9.67
CA LEU A 5 -4.76 11.71 -8.60
C LEU A 5 -3.46 12.36 -9.08
N GLY A 6 -3.36 12.83 -10.32
CA GLY A 6 -2.20 13.59 -10.81
C GLY A 6 -0.87 12.93 -10.42
N LEU A 7 -0.60 11.76 -11.00
CA LEU A 7 0.58 10.95 -10.69
C LEU A 7 1.86 11.78 -10.82
N PRO A 8 2.77 11.76 -9.83
CA PRO A 8 4.11 12.31 -10.02
C PRO A 8 4.83 11.55 -11.16
N PRO A 9 5.83 12.17 -11.80
CA PRO A 9 6.58 11.53 -12.89
C PRO A 9 7.18 10.21 -12.41
N GLU A 10 7.15 9.21 -13.31
CA GLU A 10 7.62 7.83 -13.10
C GLU A 10 8.91 7.80 -12.28
N VAL A 11 8.79 7.37 -11.02
CA VAL A 11 9.93 6.79 -10.31
C VAL A 11 10.25 5.49 -11.03
N ASP A 12 11.50 5.34 -11.45
CA ASP A 12 12.01 4.12 -12.09
C ASP A 12 11.94 2.95 -11.09
N LEU A 13 10.83 2.20 -11.12
CA LEU A 13 10.58 1.04 -10.27
C LEU A 13 11.16 -0.26 -10.85
N ASN A 14 12.31 -0.18 -11.53
CA ASN A 14 13.11 -1.37 -11.85
C ASN A 14 13.86 -1.86 -10.59
N GLY A 15 13.10 -2.24 -9.56
CA GLY A 15 13.61 -2.96 -8.38
C GLY A 15 13.78 -4.45 -8.68
N PRO A 16 14.76 -5.13 -8.07
CA PRO A 16 15.13 -6.49 -8.45
C PRO A 16 14.00 -7.48 -8.20
N ALA A 17 13.75 -8.32 -9.20
CA ALA A 17 12.88 -9.47 -9.09
C ALA A 17 13.50 -10.52 -8.16
N GLY A 18 12.96 -10.62 -6.95
CA GLY A 18 13.13 -11.75 -6.05
C GLY A 18 14.39 -11.71 -5.19
N SER A 19 14.17 -11.68 -3.87
CA SER A 19 14.96 -12.50 -2.96
C SER A 19 14.25 -12.64 -1.63
N ASP A 20 14.18 -13.90 -1.18
CA ASP A 20 13.94 -14.26 0.21
C ASP A 20 14.82 -13.41 1.14
N ARG A 21 14.18 -12.84 2.17
CA ARG A 21 14.67 -11.91 3.21
C ARG A 21 14.38 -10.44 2.92
N PHE A 22 13.48 -9.92 3.75
CA PHE A 22 13.31 -8.50 4.04
C PHE A 22 14.67 -7.88 4.43
N SER A 23 15.45 -7.40 3.46
CA SER A 23 16.48 -6.43 3.78
C SER A 23 15.79 -5.08 3.90
N ALA A 24 15.84 -4.50 5.10
CA ALA A 24 15.34 -3.13 5.32
C ALA A 24 16.07 -2.11 4.41
N GLU A 25 17.23 -2.46 3.87
CA GLU A 25 18.11 -1.62 3.03
C GLU A 25 17.53 -1.30 1.64
N ASP A 26 16.58 -2.10 1.13
CA ASP A 26 15.92 -1.80 -0.14
C ASP A 26 14.75 -0.81 0.04
N TYR A 27 14.24 -0.68 1.27
CA TYR A 27 13.05 0.11 1.58
C TYR A 27 13.34 1.35 2.42
N ASP A 28 14.49 1.44 3.09
CA ASP A 28 14.91 2.63 3.84
C ASP A 28 15.21 3.83 2.92
N THR A 29 15.49 3.58 1.64
CA THR A 29 15.73 4.58 0.60
C THR A 29 14.46 5.09 -0.10
N VAL A 30 13.29 4.51 0.19
CA VAL A 30 12.02 4.93 -0.43
C VAL A 30 11.37 6.03 0.39
N PHE A 31 11.39 7.25 -0.13
CA PHE A 31 10.82 8.43 0.52
C PHE A 31 9.61 9.00 -0.22
N ALA A 32 8.73 9.65 0.53
CA ALA A 32 7.71 10.56 0.03
C ALA A 32 7.61 11.78 0.96
N GLU A 33 7.68 12.99 0.41
CA GLU A 33 7.60 14.24 1.20
C GLU A 33 8.62 14.31 2.36
N GLY A 34 9.80 13.70 2.19
CA GLY A 34 10.84 13.61 3.22
C GLY A 34 10.62 12.50 4.28
N VAL A 35 9.56 11.72 4.17
CA VAL A 35 9.21 10.60 5.06
C VAL A 35 9.67 9.28 4.45
N PRO A 36 10.39 8.40 5.19
CA PRO A 36 10.77 7.06 4.71
C PRO A 36 9.56 6.13 4.70
N ILE A 37 8.90 5.99 3.57
CA ILE A 37 7.65 5.23 3.45
C ILE A 37 7.86 3.75 3.09
N GLY A 38 9.04 3.36 2.62
CA GLY A 38 9.30 1.97 2.27
C GLY A 38 9.16 1.03 3.48
N ILE A 39 9.54 1.48 4.68
CA ILE A 39 9.34 0.70 5.91
C ILE A 39 7.86 0.49 6.23
N ALA A 40 7.02 1.51 6.00
CA ALA A 40 5.58 1.37 6.16
C ALA A 40 5.02 0.36 5.13
N MET A 41 5.45 0.46 3.86
CA MET A 41 5.04 -0.49 2.82
C MET A 41 5.46 -1.92 3.17
N ALA A 42 6.72 -2.13 3.57
CA ALA A 42 7.23 -3.44 3.94
C ALA A 42 6.49 -4.03 5.15
N THR A 43 6.17 -3.20 6.15
CA THR A 43 5.41 -3.60 7.33
C THR A 43 3.98 -4.01 6.96
N SER A 44 3.27 -3.20 6.17
CA SER A 44 1.91 -3.52 5.71
C SER A 44 1.90 -4.82 4.92
N ARG A 45 2.80 -4.98 3.95
CA ARG A 45 2.93 -6.20 3.16
C ARG A 45 3.15 -7.45 4.02
N TYR A 46 4.01 -7.34 5.04
CA TYR A 46 4.29 -8.46 5.93
C TYR A 46 3.08 -8.82 6.80
N LEU A 47 2.37 -7.84 7.33
CA LEU A 47 1.17 -8.07 8.14
C LEU A 47 0.03 -8.69 7.32
N GLU A 48 -0.12 -8.27 6.07
CA GLU A 48 -1.25 -8.63 5.21
C GLU A 48 -1.10 -10.01 4.55
N SER A 49 0.09 -10.33 4.05
CA SER A 49 0.30 -11.54 3.26
C SER A 49 1.57 -12.31 3.57
N ARG A 50 2.36 -11.86 4.56
CA ARG A 50 3.74 -12.35 4.79
C ARG A 50 4.64 -12.17 3.56
N GLY A 51 4.33 -11.25 2.66
CA GLY A 51 5.08 -11.03 1.41
C GLY A 51 4.59 -11.86 0.22
N ASP A 52 3.49 -12.59 0.33
CA ASP A 52 2.91 -13.32 -0.79
C ASP A 52 2.07 -12.39 -1.69
N TYR A 53 2.56 -12.18 -2.92
CA TYR A 53 1.90 -11.34 -3.93
C TYR A 53 0.71 -12.00 -4.63
N THR A 54 0.48 -13.28 -4.39
CA THR A 54 -0.54 -14.09 -5.08
C THR A 54 -1.73 -14.44 -4.18
N VAL A 55 -1.64 -14.12 -2.88
CA VAL A 55 -2.65 -14.52 -1.90
C VAL A 55 -3.99 -13.84 -2.15
N GLN A 56 -5.06 -14.58 -1.85
CA GLN A 56 -6.44 -14.10 -1.92
C GLN A 56 -7.13 -14.39 -0.59
N ALA A 57 -7.83 -13.40 -0.04
CA ALA A 57 -8.62 -13.59 1.17
C ALA A 57 -9.79 -14.55 0.90
N ALA A 58 -10.00 -15.51 1.80
CA ALA A 58 -11.16 -16.39 1.72
C ALA A 58 -12.45 -15.59 1.97
N GLY A 59 -13.37 -15.62 1.01
CA GLY A 59 -14.69 -14.97 1.15
C GLY A 59 -14.68 -13.44 1.02
N ALA A 60 -13.58 -12.82 0.61
CA ALA A 60 -13.48 -11.38 0.36
C ALA A 60 -12.76 -11.09 -0.96
N SER A 61 -12.90 -9.86 -1.47
CA SER A 61 -12.22 -9.42 -2.69
C SER A 61 -10.76 -9.01 -2.46
N ALA A 62 -10.36 -8.82 -1.20
CA ALA A 62 -8.98 -8.50 -0.81
C ALA A 62 -7.99 -9.52 -1.37
N SER A 63 -6.94 -9.03 -2.02
CA SER A 63 -5.96 -9.87 -2.69
C SER A 63 -4.60 -9.19 -2.85
N GLY A 64 -3.58 -9.97 -3.20
CA GLY A 64 -2.22 -9.49 -3.39
C GLY A 64 -1.48 -9.20 -2.09
N ALA A 65 -0.26 -8.70 -2.19
CA ALA A 65 0.64 -8.57 -1.05
C ALA A 65 0.17 -7.57 0.02
N TYR A 66 -0.68 -6.63 -0.39
CA TYR A 66 -1.23 -5.60 0.48
C TYR A 66 -2.74 -5.76 0.73
N GLN A 67 -3.31 -6.92 0.35
CA GLN A 67 -4.73 -7.26 0.57
C GLN A 67 -5.74 -6.18 0.13
N VAL A 68 -5.51 -5.61 -1.07
CA VAL A 68 -6.37 -4.56 -1.63
C VAL A 68 -7.67 -5.17 -2.16
N ILE A 69 -8.81 -4.61 -1.74
CA ILE A 69 -10.14 -4.99 -2.26
C ILE A 69 -10.35 -4.48 -3.69
N ASP A 70 -11.10 -5.23 -4.51
CA ASP A 70 -11.29 -4.94 -5.95
C ASP A 70 -11.78 -3.52 -6.24
N SER A 71 -12.65 -2.95 -5.39
CA SER A 71 -13.17 -1.58 -5.57
C SER A 71 -12.11 -0.49 -5.37
N THR A 72 -11.13 -0.75 -4.51
CA THR A 72 -10.02 0.16 -4.23
C THR A 72 -8.94 -0.01 -5.29
N TRP A 73 -8.67 -1.26 -5.69
CA TRP A 73 -7.75 -1.58 -6.79
C TRP A 73 -8.24 -1.03 -8.14
N ASN A 74 -9.53 -1.14 -8.45
CA ASN A 74 -10.21 -0.50 -9.57
C ASN A 74 -9.52 -0.67 -10.95
N ASN A 75 -9.18 -1.92 -11.30
CA ASN A 75 -8.52 -2.25 -12.56
C ASN A 75 -7.17 -1.53 -12.78
N TYR A 76 -6.42 -1.26 -11.70
CA TYR A 76 -5.15 -0.54 -11.77
C TYR A 76 -4.19 -1.17 -12.77
N LYS A 77 -3.67 -0.34 -13.69
CA LYS A 77 -2.82 -0.71 -14.83
C LYS A 77 -3.36 -1.87 -15.68
N GLY A 78 -4.68 -2.06 -15.73
CA GLY A 78 -5.34 -3.08 -16.55
C GLY A 78 -5.46 -4.46 -15.91
N TYR A 79 -5.07 -4.60 -14.63
CA TYR A 79 -5.24 -5.84 -13.88
C TYR A 79 -6.56 -5.79 -13.10
N PRO A 80 -7.52 -6.70 -13.32
CA PRO A 80 -8.83 -6.61 -12.65
C PRO A 80 -8.76 -6.74 -11.12
N ARG A 81 -7.77 -7.47 -10.60
CA ARG A 81 -7.55 -7.74 -9.18
C ARG A 81 -6.07 -7.68 -8.86
N ALA A 82 -5.72 -7.33 -7.62
CA ALA A 82 -4.33 -7.09 -7.21
C ALA A 82 -3.43 -8.32 -7.39
N TYR A 83 -3.89 -9.52 -7.00
CA TYR A 83 -3.08 -10.75 -7.13
C TYR A 83 -2.75 -11.16 -8.59
N LEU A 84 -3.43 -10.56 -9.57
CA LEU A 84 -3.15 -10.79 -10.99
C LEU A 84 -2.00 -9.90 -11.50
N ALA A 85 -1.64 -8.86 -10.74
CA ALA A 85 -0.62 -7.91 -11.12
C ALA A 85 0.79 -8.37 -10.67
N PRO A 86 1.84 -8.09 -11.45
CA PRO A 86 3.23 -8.33 -11.04
C PRO A 86 3.58 -7.62 -9.72
N PRO A 87 4.58 -8.11 -8.96
CA PRO A 87 4.99 -7.49 -7.70
C PRO A 87 5.24 -5.98 -7.76
N ALA A 88 6.01 -5.52 -8.75
CA ALA A 88 6.30 -4.10 -8.95
C ALA A 88 5.04 -3.24 -9.15
N VAL A 89 3.98 -3.79 -9.77
CA VAL A 89 2.71 -3.07 -9.97
C VAL A 89 1.93 -2.95 -8.65
N GLN A 90 1.98 -3.97 -7.80
CA GLN A 90 1.36 -3.93 -6.48
C GLN A 90 2.11 -2.97 -5.54
N ASP A 91 3.44 -2.99 -5.57
CA ASP A 91 4.28 -2.06 -4.80
C ASP A 91 4.06 -0.61 -5.24
N GLN A 92 3.93 -0.36 -6.55
CA GLN A 92 3.61 0.96 -7.08
C GLN A 92 2.25 1.46 -6.56
N PHE A 93 1.23 0.62 -6.59
CA PHE A 93 -0.10 0.98 -6.08
C PHE A 93 -0.04 1.35 -4.59
N ALA A 94 0.68 0.57 -3.79
CA ALA A 94 0.85 0.84 -2.36
C ALA A 94 1.60 2.16 -2.13
N TYR A 95 2.69 2.40 -2.87
CA TYR A 95 3.42 3.67 -2.83
C TYR A 95 2.52 4.87 -3.13
N GLU A 96 1.80 4.84 -4.25
CA GLU A 96 0.91 5.94 -4.68
C GLU A 96 -0.20 6.19 -3.65
N SER A 97 -0.75 5.11 -3.07
CA SER A 97 -1.76 5.20 -2.02
C SER A 97 -1.21 5.82 -0.74
N PHE A 98 -0.01 5.42 -0.32
CA PHE A 98 0.62 5.93 0.91
C PHE A 98 1.00 7.40 0.76
N VAL A 99 1.51 7.79 -0.40
CA VAL A 99 1.77 9.20 -0.73
C VAL A 99 0.48 10.02 -0.69
N ALA A 100 -0.63 9.49 -1.24
CA ALA A 100 -1.92 10.18 -1.19
C ALA A 100 -2.44 10.34 0.25
N ILE A 101 -2.22 9.35 1.12
CA ILE A 101 -2.52 9.44 2.55
C ILE A 101 -1.67 10.54 3.20
N LEU A 102 -0.34 10.51 3.03
CA LEU A 102 0.55 11.51 3.62
C LEU A 102 0.19 12.95 3.23
N LYS A 103 -0.05 13.20 1.94
CA LYS A 103 -0.48 14.51 1.43
C LYS A 103 -1.79 15.00 2.08
N ARG A 104 -2.66 14.07 2.48
CA ARG A 104 -3.95 14.38 3.08
C ARG A 104 -3.86 14.67 4.58
N TYR A 105 -2.84 14.15 5.25
CA TYR A 105 -2.69 14.21 6.70
C TYR A 105 -1.37 14.87 7.12
N ASP A 106 -0.97 15.94 6.43
CA ASP A 106 0.20 16.77 6.77
C ASP A 106 1.50 15.97 6.97
N ASN A 107 1.70 14.94 6.15
CA ASN A 107 2.83 14.01 6.20
C ASN A 107 2.95 13.20 7.50
N ASP A 108 1.85 13.03 8.23
CA ASP A 108 1.82 12.14 9.40
C ASP A 108 1.85 10.66 8.98
N VAL A 109 3.04 10.06 9.11
CA VAL A 109 3.28 8.64 8.79
C VAL A 109 2.46 7.69 9.66
N SER A 110 2.03 8.09 10.86
CA SER A 110 1.22 7.26 11.74
C SER A 110 -0.18 6.99 11.18
N VAL A 111 -0.64 7.83 10.24
CA VAL A 111 -1.95 7.70 9.60
C VAL A 111 -1.97 6.65 8.50
N ILE A 112 -0.81 6.24 7.98
CA ILE A 112 -0.72 5.21 6.93
C ILE A 112 -1.44 3.91 7.33
N PRO A 113 -1.10 3.24 8.45
CA PRO A 113 -1.84 2.05 8.87
C PRO A 113 -3.32 2.35 9.13
N LEU A 114 -3.67 3.49 9.72
CA LEU A 114 -5.06 3.84 10.02
C LEU A 114 -5.91 4.00 8.74
N ALA A 115 -5.38 4.68 7.74
CA ALA A 115 -6.02 4.85 6.44
C ALA A 115 -6.12 3.54 5.66
N TRP A 116 -5.11 2.69 5.79
CA TRP A 116 -5.03 1.43 5.06
C TRP A 116 -5.95 0.36 5.64
N TYR A 117 -5.98 0.24 6.98
CA TYR A 117 -6.75 -0.81 7.67
C TYR A 117 -8.17 -0.36 8.05
N TYR A 118 -8.37 0.93 8.39
CA TYR A 118 -9.63 1.37 8.99
C TYR A 118 -9.92 2.88 8.75
N PRO A 119 -10.23 3.28 7.50
CA PRO A 119 -10.34 4.69 7.10
C PRO A 119 -11.32 5.52 7.94
N VAL A 120 -12.32 4.89 8.56
CA VAL A 120 -13.32 5.56 9.39
C VAL A 120 -12.71 6.15 10.67
N ALA A 121 -11.67 5.53 11.23
CA ALA A 121 -11.02 5.97 12.47
C ALA A 121 -10.28 7.30 12.33
N ILE A 122 -9.88 7.66 11.12
CA ILE A 122 -9.23 8.95 10.85
C ILE A 122 -10.12 10.13 11.23
N SER A 123 -11.43 10.01 11.00
CA SER A 123 -12.41 11.04 11.36
C SER A 123 -13.03 10.85 12.74
N ARG A 124 -12.59 9.82 13.49
CA ARG A 124 -13.19 9.33 14.72
C ARG A 124 -12.08 8.92 15.71
N PRO A 125 -11.54 9.88 16.50
CA PRO A 125 -10.45 9.61 17.46
C PRO A 125 -10.80 8.50 18.47
N ASP A 126 -12.08 8.31 18.75
CA ASP A 126 -12.64 7.26 19.61
C ASP A 126 -12.46 5.83 19.06
N LEU A 127 -12.12 5.69 17.78
CA LEU A 127 -11.91 4.41 17.10
C LEU A 127 -10.43 4.08 16.87
N MET A 128 -9.51 4.95 17.29
CA MET A 128 -8.05 4.76 17.14
C MET A 128 -7.48 3.68 18.07
N ASP A 129 -8.21 3.29 19.12
CA ASP A 129 -7.81 2.28 20.13
C ASP A 129 -8.75 1.06 20.14
N VAL A 130 -9.51 0.84 19.05
CA VAL A 130 -10.40 -0.32 18.90
C VAL A 130 -10.01 -1.07 17.63
N VAL A 131 -9.44 -2.25 17.82
CA VAL A 131 -9.17 -3.21 16.73
C VAL A 131 -10.40 -4.10 16.56
N PRO A 132 -11.00 -4.20 15.35
CA PRO A 132 -12.09 -5.14 15.07
C PRO A 132 -11.67 -6.62 15.12
#